data_AF-V5IHE0-F1
#
_entry.id   AF-V5IHE0-F1
#
_cell.length_a   1.000
_cell.length_b   1.000
_cell.length_c   1.000
_cell.angle_alpha   90.00
_cell.angle_beta   90.00
_cell.angle_gamma   90.00
#
_symmetry.space_group_name_H-M   'P 1'
#
loop_
_entity.id
_entity.type
_entity.pdbx_description
1 polymer ?
#
loop_
_entity_poly.entity_id
_entity_poly.type
_entity_poly.pdbx_seq_one_letter_code
_entity_poly.pdbx_strand_id
1 'polypeptide(L)'
;QDYCPEPPDERSLDRVYEDAEGEDDALAQGTVLRYRCGSGYASSGPTRVWNVTCTRNYDGALHWVLPNHDCRPISCGHPGDVRHGRLLGTLFSFANRATYECDTGYQLVGTADLYCQSDGNWDSEVPECRIVTCEPLENFANGFVETEGNKYGSTARYQCERGFRLRGETERKCGPDGLWTGDAPTCQEVTCPAPE
;
A
#
# COMPACT_ATOMS: atom_id res chain seq x y z
N GLN A 1 -11.74 -47.63 -13.20
CA GLN A 1 -11.40 -46.84 -12.00
C GLN A 1 -12.62 -46.88 -11.12
N ASP A 2 -12.51 -47.48 -9.94
CA ASP A 2 -13.64 -47.67 -9.01
C ASP A 2 -13.78 -46.53 -7.99
N TYR A 3 -12.93 -45.52 -8.11
CA TYR A 3 -12.86 -44.35 -7.23
C TYR A 3 -12.91 -43.06 -8.07
N CYS A 4 -13.50 -42.02 -7.48
CA CYS A 4 -13.38 -40.65 -7.98
C CYS A 4 -11.92 -40.19 -7.94
N PRO A 5 -11.55 -39.23 -8.80
CA PRO A 5 -10.24 -38.57 -8.73
C PRO A 5 -10.11 -37.78 -7.42
N GLU A 6 -8.93 -37.21 -7.20
CA GLU A 6 -8.70 -36.29 -6.09
C GLU A 6 -9.78 -35.19 -6.05
N PRO A 7 -10.32 -34.85 -4.88
CA PRO A 7 -11.37 -33.84 -4.76
C PRO A 7 -10.94 -32.49 -5.34
N PRO A 8 -11.88 -31.67 -5.85
CA PRO A 8 -11.56 -30.34 -6.35
C PRO A 8 -10.91 -29.47 -5.27
N ASP A 9 -9.79 -28.84 -5.63
CA ASP A 9 -9.10 -27.83 -4.83
C ASP A 9 -9.29 -26.45 -5.48
N GLU A 10 -10.30 -25.72 -5.01
CA GLU A 10 -10.63 -24.38 -5.48
C GLU A 10 -10.34 -23.36 -4.39
N ARG A 11 -9.61 -22.28 -4.71
CA ARG A 11 -9.22 -21.24 -3.73
C ARG A 11 -10.38 -20.61 -2.95
N SER A 12 -11.59 -20.63 -3.52
CA SER A 12 -12.81 -20.08 -2.92
C SER A 12 -13.57 -21.08 -2.06
N LEU A 13 -13.15 -22.34 -1.99
CA LEU A 13 -13.83 -23.43 -1.29
C LEU A 13 -12.85 -24.24 -0.42
N ASP A 14 -13.20 -24.43 0.85
CA ASP A 14 -12.48 -25.31 1.76
C ASP A 14 -13.30 -26.58 2.04
N ARG A 15 -12.65 -27.75 2.01
CA ARG A 15 -13.25 -29.01 2.46
C ARG A 15 -13.48 -28.95 3.97
N VAL A 16 -14.68 -29.33 4.39
CA VAL A 16 -15.05 -29.46 5.80
C VAL A 16 -14.70 -30.87 6.25
N TYR A 17 -13.62 -30.99 7.02
CA TYR A 17 -13.29 -32.22 7.73
C TYR A 17 -14.10 -32.26 9.02
N GLU A 18 -14.97 -33.24 9.16
CA GLU A 18 -15.56 -33.58 10.45
C GLU A 18 -14.55 -34.50 11.15
N ASP A 19 -14.19 -34.19 12.39
CA ASP A 19 -13.15 -34.90 13.15
C ASP A 19 -13.36 -36.42 13.06
N ALA A 20 -12.53 -37.09 12.25
CA ALA A 20 -12.49 -38.54 12.16
C ALA A 20 -11.04 -38.99 12.01
N GLU A 21 -10.48 -39.47 13.12
CA GLU A 21 -9.44 -40.48 13.11
C GLU A 21 -9.90 -41.65 12.23
N GLY A 22 -9.31 -41.83 11.04
CA GLY A 22 -9.67 -42.93 10.16
C GLY A 22 -9.29 -42.71 8.70
N GLU A 23 -8.02 -42.98 8.40
CA GLU A 23 -7.49 -43.02 7.03
C GLU A 23 -7.95 -44.30 6.31
N ASP A 24 -9.12 -44.21 5.69
CA ASP A 24 -9.42 -44.79 4.37
C ASP A 24 -10.67 -44.06 3.83
N ASP A 25 -10.48 -42.79 3.42
CA ASP A 25 -11.50 -41.97 2.77
C ASP A 25 -11.85 -42.62 1.42
N ALA A 26 -12.69 -43.67 1.44
CA ALA A 26 -13.10 -44.34 0.21
C ALA A 26 -13.82 -43.32 -0.69
N LEU A 27 -13.12 -42.79 -1.70
CA LEU A 27 -13.65 -41.89 -2.75
C LEU A 27 -14.52 -42.66 -3.74
N ALA A 28 -15.23 -43.69 -3.27
CA ALA A 28 -16.08 -44.55 -4.07
C ALA A 28 -17.33 -43.80 -4.57
N GLN A 29 -18.02 -44.40 -5.53
CA GLN A 29 -19.30 -43.88 -5.99
C GLN A 29 -20.29 -43.70 -4.83
N GLY A 30 -20.94 -42.55 -4.75
CA GLY A 30 -21.89 -42.21 -3.70
C GLY A 30 -21.28 -41.49 -2.49
N THR A 31 -19.94 -41.40 -2.42
CA THR A 31 -19.27 -40.59 -1.39
C THR A 31 -19.68 -39.11 -1.52
N VAL A 32 -19.97 -38.49 -0.38
CA VAL A 32 -20.36 -37.08 -0.29
C VAL A 32 -19.34 -36.33 0.54
N LEU A 33 -18.72 -35.32 -0.07
CA LEU A 33 -17.83 -34.39 0.60
C LEU A 33 -18.57 -33.08 0.89
N ARG A 34 -18.23 -32.46 2.01
CA ARG A 34 -18.80 -31.17 2.40
C ARG A 34 -17.77 -30.07 2.15
N TYR A 35 -18.20 -28.98 1.55
CA TYR A 35 -17.40 -27.80 1.29
C TYR A 35 -18.07 -26.55 1.83
N ARG A 36 -17.28 -25.57 2.23
CA ARG A 36 -17.72 -24.22 2.62
C ARG A 36 -16.89 -23.19 1.86
N CYS A 37 -17.30 -21.92 1.87
CA CYS A 37 -16.42 -20.89 1.33
C CYS A 37 -15.09 -20.87 2.09
N GLY A 38 -14.01 -20.75 1.33
CA GLY A 38 -12.66 -20.72 1.87
C GLY A 38 -12.38 -19.45 2.66
N SER A 39 -11.27 -19.45 3.39
CA SER A 39 -10.85 -18.28 4.16
C SER A 39 -10.74 -17.02 3.30
N GLY A 40 -11.42 -15.93 3.69
CA GLY A 40 -11.48 -14.70 2.91
C GLY A 40 -12.56 -14.65 1.84
N TYR A 41 -13.42 -15.67 1.76
CA TYR A 41 -14.59 -15.70 0.88
C TYR A 41 -15.89 -15.84 1.70
N ALA A 42 -16.93 -15.14 1.28
CA ALA A 42 -18.26 -15.19 1.89
C ALA A 42 -19.31 -15.72 0.91
N SER A 43 -20.23 -16.53 1.42
CA SER A 43 -21.41 -17.00 0.69
C SER A 43 -22.47 -15.90 0.65
N SER A 44 -22.93 -15.51 -0.53
CA SER A 44 -24.05 -14.55 -0.66
C SER A 44 -25.43 -15.19 -0.39
N GLY A 45 -25.52 -16.52 -0.56
CA GLY A 45 -26.75 -17.30 -0.42
C GLY A 45 -27.06 -17.77 1.01
N PRO A 46 -28.25 -18.35 1.25
CA PRO A 46 -28.63 -18.91 2.54
C PRO A 46 -27.81 -20.15 2.92
N THR A 47 -27.29 -20.87 1.91
CA THR A 47 -26.52 -22.09 2.08
C THR A 47 -25.04 -21.74 2.27
N ARG A 48 -24.46 -22.16 3.39
CA ARG A 48 -23.04 -21.94 3.73
C ARG A 48 -22.15 -23.17 3.54
N VAL A 49 -22.78 -24.33 3.35
CA VAL A 49 -22.13 -25.62 3.18
C VAL A 49 -22.79 -26.36 2.03
N TRP A 50 -21.99 -26.85 1.10
CA TRP A 50 -22.44 -27.57 -0.08
C TRP A 50 -21.94 -29.01 -0.09
N ASN A 51 -22.77 -29.90 -0.61
CA ASN A 51 -22.44 -31.30 -0.78
C ASN A 51 -21.93 -31.53 -2.20
N VAL A 52 -20.73 -32.09 -2.31
CA VAL A 52 -20.12 -32.52 -3.56
C VAL A 52 -20.17 -34.04 -3.57
N THR A 53 -20.83 -34.62 -4.57
CA THR A 53 -21.08 -36.06 -4.61
C THR A 53 -20.27 -36.72 -5.72
N CYS A 54 -19.63 -37.84 -5.40
CA CYS A 54 -18.97 -38.70 -6.37
C CYS A 54 -20.03 -39.49 -7.14
N THR A 55 -20.19 -39.22 -8.43
CA THR A 55 -21.19 -39.88 -9.28
C THR A 55 -20.56 -40.48 -10.53
N ARG A 56 -21.26 -41.46 -11.12
CA ARG A 56 -20.82 -42.15 -12.33
C ARG A 56 -21.45 -41.50 -13.56
N ASN A 57 -20.61 -41.10 -14.50
CA ASN A 57 -21.00 -40.63 -15.82
C ASN A 57 -21.53 -41.78 -16.70
N TYR A 58 -22.17 -41.42 -17.81
CA TYR A 58 -22.73 -42.38 -18.77
C TYR A 58 -21.66 -43.26 -19.44
N ASP A 59 -20.41 -42.79 -19.52
CA ASP A 59 -19.25 -43.52 -20.02
C ASP A 59 -18.63 -44.48 -18.98
N GLY A 60 -19.17 -44.51 -17.75
CA GLY A 60 -18.69 -45.33 -16.65
C GLY A 60 -17.60 -44.68 -15.80
N ALA A 61 -17.12 -43.47 -16.13
CA ALA A 61 -16.13 -42.74 -15.34
C ALA A 61 -16.75 -42.13 -14.07
N LEU A 62 -16.01 -42.09 -12.97
CA LEU A 62 -16.42 -41.42 -11.73
C LEU A 62 -15.92 -39.98 -11.71
N HIS A 63 -16.78 -39.06 -11.28
CA HIS A 63 -16.48 -37.63 -11.19
C HIS A 63 -17.23 -36.94 -10.05
N TRP A 64 -16.68 -35.82 -9.59
CA TRP A 64 -17.29 -34.97 -8.57
C TRP A 64 -18.30 -34.00 -9.20
N VAL A 65 -19.51 -33.97 -8.66
CA VAL A 65 -20.54 -33.00 -9.04
C VAL A 65 -20.47 -31.81 -8.10
N LEU A 66 -19.86 -30.73 -8.58
CA LEU A 66 -19.79 -29.45 -7.86
C LEU A 66 -21.13 -28.71 -8.01
N PRO A 67 -21.81 -28.36 -6.90
CA PRO A 67 -23.01 -27.55 -6.97
C PRO A 67 -22.66 -26.09 -7.30
N ASN A 68 -23.64 -25.37 -7.85
CA ASN A 68 -23.53 -23.93 -8.05
C ASN A 68 -23.40 -23.23 -6.69
N HIS A 69 -22.25 -22.60 -6.46
CA HIS A 69 -21.88 -21.94 -5.21
C HIS A 69 -21.49 -20.49 -5.53
N ASP A 70 -21.83 -19.55 -4.64
CA ASP A 70 -21.52 -18.12 -4.80
C ASP A 70 -20.61 -17.66 -3.65
N CYS A 71 -19.35 -18.09 -3.71
CA CYS A 71 -18.29 -17.66 -2.80
C CYS A 71 -17.59 -16.44 -3.38
N ARG A 72 -17.84 -15.26 -2.80
CA ARG A 72 -17.25 -14.00 -3.25
C ARG A 72 -16.16 -13.56 -2.28
N PRO A 73 -15.07 -12.95 -2.77
CA PRO A 73 -14.06 -12.35 -1.90
C PRO A 73 -14.71 -11.39 -0.91
N ILE A 74 -14.33 -11.50 0.37
CA ILE A 74 -14.78 -10.56 1.41
C ILE A 74 -14.25 -9.17 1.05
N SER A 75 -15.10 -8.16 1.17
CA SER A 75 -14.72 -6.77 0.96
C SER A 75 -14.21 -6.18 2.26
N CYS A 76 -13.02 -5.57 2.24
CA CYS A 76 -12.52 -4.75 3.34
C CYS A 76 -13.08 -3.32 3.31
N GLY A 77 -13.81 -2.97 2.25
CA GLY A 77 -14.28 -1.61 2.02
C GLY A 77 -13.14 -0.66 1.65
N HIS A 78 -13.51 0.57 1.28
CA HIS A 78 -12.53 1.59 0.92
C HIS A 78 -11.65 1.92 2.13
N PRO A 79 -10.31 1.79 2.05
CA PRO A 79 -9.41 1.97 3.20
C PRO A 79 -9.42 3.41 3.74
N GLY A 80 -9.71 4.38 2.86
CA GLY A 80 -9.79 5.81 3.20
C GLY A 80 -8.86 6.61 2.30
N ASP A 81 -9.12 7.92 2.20
CA ASP A 81 -8.27 8.82 1.42
C ASP A 81 -7.14 9.39 2.29
N VAL A 82 -5.99 9.65 1.67
CA VAL A 82 -4.86 10.34 2.31
C VAL A 82 -4.84 11.80 1.87
N ARG A 83 -4.59 12.73 2.81
CA ARG A 83 -4.39 14.14 2.47
C ARG A 83 -2.98 14.34 1.90
N HIS A 84 -2.84 15.20 0.89
CA HIS A 84 -1.56 15.45 0.21
C HIS A 84 -0.91 14.18 -0.35
N GLY A 85 -1.76 13.31 -0.89
CA GLY A 85 -1.39 12.10 -1.58
C GLY A 85 -2.59 11.50 -2.29
N ARG A 86 -2.42 10.27 -2.77
CA ARG A 86 -3.43 9.52 -3.52
C ARG A 86 -3.43 8.05 -3.12
N LEU A 87 -4.61 7.45 -3.17
CA LEU A 87 -4.80 6.01 -3.10
C LEU A 87 -4.76 5.43 -4.52
N LEU A 88 -3.96 4.40 -4.72
CA LEU A 88 -3.83 3.61 -5.94
C LEU A 88 -4.46 2.24 -5.72
N GLY A 89 -5.46 1.92 -6.52
CA GLY A 89 -6.21 0.65 -6.46
C GLY A 89 -7.72 0.88 -6.61
N THR A 90 -8.41 -0.11 -7.18
CA THR A 90 -9.87 -0.07 -7.39
C THR A 90 -10.60 -1.28 -6.79
N LEU A 91 -9.86 -2.32 -6.41
CA LEU A 91 -10.39 -3.54 -5.81
C LEU A 91 -9.97 -3.59 -4.34
N PHE A 92 -10.97 -3.62 -3.46
CA PHE A 92 -10.81 -3.55 -2.01
C PHE A 92 -11.32 -4.83 -1.32
N SER A 93 -11.09 -5.97 -1.96
CA SER A 93 -11.50 -7.28 -1.49
C SER A 93 -10.31 -8.19 -1.18
N PHE A 94 -10.55 -9.29 -0.48
CA PHE A 94 -9.54 -10.20 0.04
C PHE A 94 -8.45 -10.52 -0.99
N ALA A 95 -7.21 -10.55 -0.52
CA ALA A 95 -5.99 -10.76 -1.31
C ALA A 95 -5.64 -9.64 -2.32
N ASN A 96 -6.38 -8.52 -2.34
CA ASN A 96 -5.96 -7.31 -3.03
C ASN A 96 -5.18 -6.36 -2.10
N ARG A 97 -4.45 -5.45 -2.75
CA ARG A 97 -3.63 -4.42 -2.12
C ARG A 97 -4.07 -3.02 -2.53
N ALA A 98 -4.11 -2.13 -1.56
CA ALA A 98 -4.23 -0.69 -1.72
C ALA A 98 -2.86 -0.05 -1.49
N THR A 99 -2.39 0.77 -2.43
CA THR A 99 -1.09 1.44 -2.33
C THR A 99 -1.26 2.95 -2.24
N TYR A 100 -0.57 3.61 -1.34
CA TYR A 100 -0.60 5.05 -1.15
C TYR A 100 0.66 5.71 -1.68
N GLU A 101 0.49 6.87 -2.32
CA GLU A 101 1.58 7.69 -2.83
C GLU A 101 1.37 9.14 -2.39
N CYS A 102 2.38 9.75 -1.76
CA CYS A 102 2.31 11.15 -1.35
C CYS A 102 2.60 12.10 -2.52
N ASP A 103 1.99 13.28 -2.47
CA ASP A 103 2.26 14.34 -3.44
C ASP A 103 3.71 14.85 -3.30
N THR A 104 4.23 15.45 -4.37
CA THR A 104 5.60 16.00 -4.36
C THR A 104 5.79 17.01 -3.22
N GLY A 105 6.87 16.83 -2.45
CA GLY A 105 7.15 17.65 -1.27
C GLY A 105 6.50 17.15 0.02
N TYR A 106 5.84 15.99 -0.03
CA TYR A 106 5.36 15.26 1.14
C TYR A 106 6.04 13.89 1.23
N GLN A 107 6.31 13.46 2.45
CA GLN A 107 6.90 12.18 2.78
C GLN A 107 5.86 11.27 3.44
N LEU A 108 5.84 10.01 3.02
CA LEU A 108 4.95 9.00 3.57
C LEU A 108 5.44 8.54 4.96
N VAL A 109 4.54 8.57 5.94
CA VAL A 109 4.75 8.08 7.30
C VAL A 109 3.75 6.96 7.57
N GLY A 110 4.27 5.75 7.75
CA GLY A 110 3.47 4.53 7.86
C GLY A 110 3.82 3.52 6.76
N THR A 111 2.92 2.58 6.48
CA THR A 111 3.06 1.63 5.37
C THR A 111 2.41 2.20 4.11
N ALA A 112 3.11 2.12 2.98
CA ALA A 112 2.53 2.53 1.69
C ALA A 112 1.47 1.53 1.20
N ASP A 113 1.62 0.26 1.56
CA ASP A 113 0.79 -0.83 1.10
C ASP A 113 -0.08 -1.36 2.24
N LEU A 114 -1.39 -1.44 2.01
CA LEU A 114 -2.38 -2.09 2.86
C LEU A 114 -2.92 -3.33 2.13
N TYR A 115 -3.08 -4.42 2.86
CA TYR A 115 -3.57 -5.70 2.35
C TYR A 115 -4.91 -6.07 2.99
N CYS A 116 -5.88 -6.45 2.15
CA CYS A 116 -7.19 -6.86 2.62
C CYS A 116 -7.14 -8.29 3.16
N GLN A 117 -7.39 -8.45 4.46
CA GLN A 117 -7.30 -9.71 5.19
C GLN A 117 -8.59 -10.53 5.11
N SER A 118 -8.51 -11.79 5.52
CA SER A 118 -9.61 -12.76 5.39
C SER A 118 -10.81 -12.47 6.31
N ASP A 119 -10.62 -11.64 7.32
CA ASP A 119 -11.66 -11.19 8.25
C ASP A 119 -12.42 -9.95 7.75
N GLY A 120 -12.01 -9.40 6.61
CA GLY A 120 -12.59 -8.18 6.04
C GLY A 120 -12.02 -6.90 6.62
N ASN A 121 -10.87 -6.94 7.28
CA ASN A 121 -10.15 -5.76 7.73
C ASN A 121 -8.87 -5.53 6.92
N TRP A 122 -8.42 -4.28 6.88
CA TRP A 122 -7.08 -3.95 6.39
C TRP A 122 -6.04 -4.30 7.46
N ASP A 123 -4.89 -4.79 7.03
CA ASP A 123 -3.78 -5.18 7.91
C ASP A 123 -3.07 -3.99 8.58
N SER A 124 -3.31 -2.77 8.13
CA SER A 124 -2.70 -1.54 8.62
C SER A 124 -3.66 -0.36 8.45
N GLU A 125 -3.40 0.72 9.20
CA GLU A 125 -4.12 1.98 9.07
C GLU A 125 -3.63 2.80 7.86
N VAL A 126 -4.46 3.74 7.41
CA VAL A 126 -4.09 4.66 6.32
C VAL A 126 -2.86 5.48 6.72
N PRO A 127 -1.82 5.57 5.85
CA PRO A 127 -0.61 6.33 6.17
C PRO A 127 -0.86 7.84 6.16
N GLU A 128 0.08 8.59 6.74
CA GLU A 128 0.07 10.05 6.70
C GLU A 128 1.10 10.58 5.69
N CYS A 129 0.72 11.56 4.88
CA CYS A 129 1.66 12.32 4.08
C CYS A 129 2.03 13.62 4.81
N ARG A 130 3.27 13.70 5.29
CA ARG A 130 3.77 14.87 6.04
C ARG A 130 4.64 15.74 5.15
N ILE A 131 4.45 17.05 5.22
CA ILE A 131 5.26 17.98 4.41
C ILE A 131 6.74 17.85 4.76
N VAL A 132 7.58 17.77 3.74
CA VAL A 132 9.03 17.70 3.88
C VAL A 132 9.54 19.00 4.50
N THR A 133 10.53 18.86 5.37
CA THR A 133 11.13 19.97 6.12
C THR A 133 12.64 19.94 5.93
N CYS A 134 13.20 21.03 5.43
CA CYS A 134 14.63 21.21 5.28
C CYS A 134 15.29 21.61 6.60
N GLU A 135 16.59 21.37 6.72
CA GLU A 135 17.34 21.84 7.89
C GLU A 135 17.27 23.37 8.01
N PRO A 136 17.07 23.92 9.22
CA PRO A 136 17.13 25.36 9.44
C PRO A 136 18.48 25.92 8.99
N LEU A 137 18.46 27.05 8.28
CA LEU A 137 19.67 27.73 7.84
C LEU A 137 20.17 28.68 8.93
N GLU A 138 21.48 28.70 9.14
CA GLU A 138 22.15 29.62 10.05
C GLU A 138 22.78 30.79 9.29
N ASN A 139 23.10 31.86 10.01
CA ASN A 139 23.86 32.98 9.45
C ASN A 139 25.26 32.54 9.00
N PHE A 140 25.80 33.23 8.00
CA PHE A 140 27.03 32.86 7.32
C PHE A 140 28.08 33.96 7.40
N ALA A 141 29.29 33.71 6.90
CA ALA A 141 30.40 34.66 7.06
C ALA A 141 30.09 36.02 6.39
N ASN A 142 30.10 37.09 7.18
CA ASN A 142 29.83 38.47 6.77
C ASN A 142 28.45 38.66 6.11
N GLY A 143 27.46 37.85 6.51
CA GLY A 143 26.10 37.89 5.97
C GLY A 143 25.07 37.16 6.83
N PHE A 144 23.79 37.37 6.53
CA PHE A 144 22.68 36.76 7.24
C PHE A 144 21.66 36.18 6.26
N VAL A 145 20.92 35.18 6.72
CA VAL A 145 19.87 34.52 5.95
C VAL A 145 18.51 34.76 6.60
N GLU A 146 17.54 35.16 5.79
CA GLU A 146 16.16 35.36 6.22
C GLU A 146 15.29 34.25 5.61
N THR A 147 14.54 33.52 6.44
CA THR A 147 13.67 32.43 6.01
C THR A 147 12.30 32.54 6.66
N GLU A 148 11.21 32.41 5.88
CA GLU A 148 9.84 32.27 6.41
C GLU A 148 9.51 30.80 6.69
N GLY A 149 10.32 30.17 7.56
CA GLY A 149 10.26 28.74 7.85
C GLY A 149 11.10 27.88 6.90
N ASN A 150 10.98 26.56 7.05
CA ASN A 150 11.86 25.56 6.44
C ASN A 150 11.10 24.38 5.83
N LYS A 151 9.81 24.53 5.52
CA LYS A 151 9.02 23.48 4.87
C LYS A 151 9.21 23.50 3.35
N TYR A 152 8.86 22.42 2.66
CA TYR A 152 8.89 22.35 1.20
C TYR A 152 8.27 23.60 0.55
N GLY A 153 9.00 24.18 -0.41
CA GLY A 153 8.62 25.42 -1.09
C GLY A 153 8.97 26.72 -0.35
N SER A 154 9.41 26.66 0.92
CA SER A 154 9.90 27.84 1.65
C SER A 154 11.13 28.43 0.95
N THR A 155 11.27 29.75 1.00
CA THR A 155 12.37 30.47 0.36
C THR A 155 13.25 31.14 1.40
N ALA A 156 14.56 30.97 1.25
CA ALA A 156 15.61 31.59 2.04
C ALA A 156 16.28 32.69 1.22
N ARG A 157 16.35 33.90 1.77
CA ARG A 157 16.96 35.08 1.15
C ARG A 157 18.25 35.43 1.87
N TYR A 158 19.34 35.55 1.11
CA TYR A 158 20.66 35.85 1.63
C TYR A 158 21.00 37.33 1.44
N GLN A 159 21.63 37.91 2.45
CA GLN A 159 22.07 39.30 2.45
C GLN A 159 23.47 39.40 3.06
N CYS A 160 24.31 40.27 2.51
CA CYS A 160 25.64 40.54 3.05
C CYS A 160 25.61 41.75 3.98
N GLU A 161 26.52 41.75 4.94
CA GLU A 161 26.78 42.90 5.79
C GLU A 161 27.32 44.10 4.98
N ARG A 162 27.23 45.30 5.57
CA ARG A 162 27.73 46.51 4.93
C ARG A 162 29.23 46.38 4.65
N GLY A 163 29.65 46.80 3.46
CA GLY A 163 31.04 46.67 3.00
C GLY A 163 31.33 45.36 2.26
N PHE A 164 30.35 44.45 2.17
CA PHE A 164 30.46 43.21 1.40
C PHE A 164 29.43 43.15 0.27
N ARG A 165 29.78 42.42 -0.79
CA ARG A 165 28.94 42.15 -1.95
C ARG A 165 28.66 40.65 -2.04
N LEU A 166 27.39 40.30 -2.22
CA LEU A 166 26.97 38.92 -2.37
C LEU A 166 27.40 38.35 -3.74
N ARG A 167 28.03 37.18 -3.70
CA ARG A 167 28.43 36.41 -4.88
C ARG A 167 27.83 35.01 -4.83
N GLY A 168 26.96 34.72 -5.79
CA GLY A 168 26.21 33.46 -5.89
C GLY A 168 24.72 33.72 -6.04
N GLU A 169 23.90 32.70 -5.79
CA GLU A 169 22.45 32.82 -5.77
C GLU A 169 21.99 33.59 -4.52
N THR A 170 21.10 34.57 -4.70
CA THR A 170 20.56 35.38 -3.59
C THR A 170 19.44 34.68 -2.83
N GLU A 171 18.88 33.63 -3.42
CA GLU A 171 17.74 32.89 -2.87
C GLU A 171 17.94 31.39 -3.03
N ARG A 172 17.52 30.63 -2.02
CA ARG A 172 17.45 29.16 -2.07
C ARG A 172 16.06 28.72 -1.66
N LYS A 173 15.56 27.62 -2.23
CA LYS A 173 14.25 27.04 -1.91
C LYS A 173 14.38 25.66 -1.28
N CYS A 174 13.51 25.34 -0.33
CA CYS A 174 13.44 24.02 0.26
C CYS A 174 12.85 23.02 -0.76
N GLY A 175 13.67 22.06 -1.16
CA GLY A 175 13.36 21.03 -2.16
C GLY A 175 12.53 19.87 -1.60
N PRO A 176 12.02 18.99 -2.49
CA PRO A 176 11.19 17.85 -2.09
C PRO A 176 12.00 16.72 -1.43
N ASP A 177 13.32 16.76 -1.55
CA ASP A 177 14.29 15.87 -0.91
C ASP A 177 14.67 16.30 0.51
N GLY A 178 14.13 17.43 0.99
CA GLY A 178 14.47 17.99 2.29
C GLY A 178 15.79 18.77 2.28
N LEU A 179 16.31 19.09 1.09
CA LEU A 179 17.52 19.89 0.95
C LEU A 179 17.21 21.27 0.37
N TRP A 180 17.95 22.27 0.82
CA TRP A 180 17.91 23.59 0.18
C TRP A 180 18.59 23.51 -1.18
N THR A 181 17.87 23.94 -2.21
CA THR A 181 18.37 24.03 -3.58
C THR A 181 19.61 24.91 -3.67
N GLY A 182 20.53 24.56 -4.58
CA GLY A 182 21.78 25.30 -4.81
C GLY A 182 22.73 25.32 -3.61
N ASP A 183 23.80 26.10 -3.73
CA ASP A 183 24.81 26.30 -2.69
C ASP A 183 24.62 27.65 -1.99
N ALA A 184 25.10 27.77 -0.75
CA ALA A 184 25.10 29.05 -0.04
C ALA A 184 26.02 30.07 -0.76
N PRO A 185 25.58 31.33 -0.95
CA PRO A 185 26.42 32.37 -1.55
C PRO A 185 27.55 32.80 -0.60
N THR A 186 28.51 33.54 -1.15
CA THR A 186 29.64 34.09 -0.39
C THR A 186 29.59 35.62 -0.38
N CYS A 187 29.95 36.23 0.75
CA CYS A 187 30.09 37.69 0.87
C CYS A 187 31.55 38.08 0.64
N GLN A 188 31.81 38.88 -0.38
CA GLN A 188 33.15 39.36 -0.73
C GLN A 188 33.30 40.84 -0.40
N GLU A 189 34.43 41.24 0.17
CA GLU A 189 34.70 42.65 0.48
C GLU A 189 34.61 43.53 -0.76
N VAL A 190 34.00 44.69 -0.60
CA VAL A 190 33.94 45.72 -1.64
C VAL A 190 35.22 46.55 -1.56
N THR A 191 36.14 46.34 -2.49
CA THR A 191 37.35 47.18 -2.62
C THR A 191 37.06 48.40 -3.48
N CYS A 192 37.33 49.60 -2.95
CA CYS A 192 37.31 50.83 -3.76
C CYS A 192 38.56 50.90 -4.65
N PRO A 193 38.44 51.40 -5.91
CA PRO A 193 39.61 51.71 -6.70
C PRO A 193 40.48 52.75 -5.99
N ALA A 194 41.81 52.64 -6.18
CA ALA A 194 42.74 53.64 -5.66
C ALA A 194 42.40 55.02 -6.25
N PRO A 195 42.38 56.09 -5.43
CA PRO A 195 42.12 57.44 -5.92
C PRO A 195 43.20 57.87 -6.93
N GLU A 196 42.79 58.51 -8.03
CA GLU A 196 43.69 59.13 -9.03
C GLU A 196 44.36 60.41 -8.52
#